data_AF-A0A2V8XKQ2-F1
#
_entry.id   AF-A0A2V8XKQ2-F1
#
_cell.length_a   1.000
_cell.length_b   1.000
_cell.length_c   1.000
_cell.angle_alpha   90.00
_cell.angle_beta   90.00
_cell.angle_gamma   90.00
#
_symmetry.space_group_name_H-M   'P 1'
#
loop_
_entity.id
_entity.type
_entity.pdbx_description
1 polymer ?
#
loop_
_entity_poly.entity_id
_entity_poly.type
_entity_poly.pdbx_seq_one_letter_code
_entity_poly.pdbx_strand_id
1 'polypeptide(L)'
;MNRGPSCSRGWCDGAHSTVCHQLNLPFEGAEYQASFLLADVDTNTRLPADEMQLCPSEYGPVAIFPMSATRRRIVATVENVEGDAPPLDLVRKILAQRAPSAIEADGLHWSSYFRIHHRQVARLREGRMFIAGDAAHIHSPFGGQGMNTGLHDIWNLVWKLDLFLKGRGSQELLDSYSSERLPVIKNVIETTDLLTKIMGTPHRFAQALRDTVIPIVSRLAPFQHAFVQRLSELGIAYQGSPIVEGPGKRISMIHYERAKVSAAASSFFLATKQRRPRKKQRSNSLHHFRVLLS
;
A
#
# COMPACT_ATOMS: atom_id res chain seq x y z
N MET A 1 15.23 -34.63 -26.64
CA MET A 1 14.51 -33.91 -25.57
C MET A 1 15.27 -32.63 -25.27
N ASN A 2 14.88 -31.53 -25.91
CA ASN A 2 15.58 -30.25 -25.83
C ASN A 2 15.11 -29.52 -24.57
N ARG A 3 15.96 -29.45 -23.53
CA ARG A 3 15.70 -28.60 -22.37
C ARG A 3 15.95 -27.16 -22.82
N GLY A 4 14.87 -26.40 -23.01
CA GLY A 4 14.93 -24.96 -23.27
C GLY A 4 15.68 -24.22 -22.15
N PRO A 5 16.13 -22.98 -22.39
CA PRO A 5 16.98 -22.25 -21.45
C PRO A 5 16.32 -22.20 -20.08
N SER A 6 17.00 -22.76 -19.09
CA SER A 6 16.60 -22.73 -17.69
C SER A 6 16.63 -21.29 -17.22
N CYS A 7 15.48 -20.62 -17.24
CA CYS A 7 15.33 -19.29 -16.66
C CYS A 7 15.31 -19.45 -15.13
N SER A 8 16.49 -19.44 -14.52
CA SER A 8 16.69 -19.44 -13.07
C SER A 8 16.58 -18.04 -12.46
N ARG A 9 15.97 -17.08 -13.17
CA ARG A 9 15.83 -15.69 -12.71
C ARG A 9 14.46 -15.49 -12.06
N GLY A 10 14.49 -14.99 -10.82
CA GLY A 10 13.32 -14.86 -9.95
C GLY A 10 12.31 -13.84 -10.48
N TRP A 11 11.03 -14.15 -10.29
CA TRP A 11 9.86 -13.37 -10.69
C TRP A 11 9.61 -12.10 -9.83
N CYS A 12 10.54 -11.82 -8.91
CA CYS A 12 10.45 -10.81 -7.86
C CYS A 12 11.83 -10.17 -7.60
N ASP A 13 12.55 -9.83 -8.67
CA ASP A 13 13.93 -9.31 -8.65
C ASP A 13 14.02 -7.78 -8.47
N GLY A 14 12.91 -7.15 -8.07
CA GLY A 14 12.85 -5.74 -7.64
C GLY A 14 12.75 -4.71 -8.77
N ALA A 15 12.89 -3.44 -8.41
CA ALA A 15 12.67 -2.28 -9.29
C ALA A 15 13.51 -2.27 -10.59
N HIS A 16 14.65 -2.97 -10.61
CA HIS A 16 15.54 -3.10 -11.77
C HIS A 16 15.45 -4.49 -12.39
N SER A 17 14.24 -5.06 -12.42
CA SER A 17 13.99 -6.44 -12.86
C SER A 17 14.65 -6.75 -14.21
N THR A 18 15.57 -7.70 -14.18
CA THR A 18 16.20 -8.26 -15.37
C THR A 18 15.20 -9.08 -16.16
N VAL A 19 14.23 -9.70 -15.48
CA VAL A 19 13.15 -10.47 -16.10
C VAL A 19 12.26 -9.58 -16.96
N CYS A 20 11.82 -8.42 -16.45
CA CYS A 20 11.02 -7.45 -17.21
C CYS A 20 11.76 -6.97 -18.47
N HIS A 21 13.05 -6.65 -18.32
CA HIS A 21 13.88 -6.20 -19.44
C HIS A 21 14.05 -7.29 -20.52
N GLN A 22 14.22 -8.55 -20.13
CA GLN A 22 14.39 -9.66 -21.07
C GLN A 22 13.11 -10.04 -21.81
N LEU A 23 11.95 -9.81 -21.19
CA LEU A 23 10.65 -10.05 -21.80
C LEU A 23 10.15 -8.87 -22.65
N ASN A 24 10.92 -7.78 -22.76
CA ASN A 24 10.52 -6.53 -23.42
C ASN A 24 9.12 -6.06 -22.99
N LEU A 25 8.79 -6.27 -21.72
CA LEU A 25 7.50 -5.83 -21.20
C LEU A 25 7.57 -4.31 -20.99
N PRO A 26 6.70 -3.53 -21.65
CA PRO A 26 6.72 -2.09 -21.51
C PRO A 26 6.45 -1.74 -20.06
N PHE A 27 7.42 -1.03 -19.47
CA PHE A 27 7.34 -0.50 -18.11
C PHE A 27 6.84 0.94 -18.20
N GLU A 28 5.52 1.07 -18.23
CA GLU A 28 4.83 2.32 -18.49
C GLU A 28 4.79 3.19 -17.23
N GLY A 29 5.09 4.47 -17.39
CA GLY A 29 5.05 5.45 -16.32
C GLY A 29 6.02 6.60 -16.55
N ALA A 30 6.11 7.53 -15.60
CA ALA A 30 7.05 8.64 -15.66
C ALA A 30 7.95 8.69 -14.43
N GLU A 31 9.00 9.50 -14.55
CA GLU A 31 9.96 9.73 -13.47
C GLU A 31 9.48 10.89 -12.60
N TYR A 32 9.54 10.73 -11.27
CA TYR A 32 9.46 11.91 -10.41
C TYR A 32 10.79 12.64 -10.50
N GLN A 33 10.73 13.94 -10.83
CA GLN A 33 11.91 14.81 -10.85
C GLN A 33 12.46 15.07 -9.44
N ALA A 34 11.64 14.86 -8.40
CA ALA A 34 12.05 15.06 -7.01
C ALA A 34 12.85 13.86 -6.47
N SER A 35 13.96 14.15 -5.80
CA SER A 35 14.68 13.16 -4.99
C SER A 35 14.11 13.15 -3.58
N PHE A 36 14.27 12.03 -2.89
CA PHE A 36 13.80 11.86 -1.53
C PHE A 36 14.96 11.59 -0.59
N LEU A 37 14.83 12.08 0.62
CA LEU A 37 15.68 11.82 1.76
C LEU A 37 14.94 10.90 2.71
N LEU A 38 15.63 9.88 3.21
CA LEU A 38 15.20 9.10 4.35
C LEU A 38 16.29 9.14 5.43
N ALA A 39 15.93 9.42 6.67
CA ALA A 39 16.88 9.48 7.78
C ALA A 39 16.26 8.99 9.09
N ASP A 40 16.96 8.11 9.79
CA ASP A 40 16.61 7.66 11.13
C ASP A 40 17.40 8.48 12.16
N VAL A 41 16.70 9.30 12.93
CA VAL A 41 17.30 10.24 13.88
C VAL A 41 16.73 10.08 15.28
N ASP A 42 17.54 10.42 16.28
CA ASP A 42 17.04 10.64 17.63
C ASP A 42 16.43 12.05 17.74
N THR A 43 15.25 12.14 18.33
CA THR A 43 14.51 13.37 18.57
C THR A 43 14.11 13.49 20.03
N ASN A 44 13.76 14.70 20.43
CA ASN A 44 13.10 14.93 21.72
C ASN A 44 11.73 14.21 21.79
N THR A 45 11.19 14.08 23.01
CA THR A 45 9.95 13.34 23.30
C THR A 45 8.68 14.19 23.10
N ARG A 46 8.76 15.30 22.35
CA ARG A 46 7.62 16.22 22.20
C ARG A 46 6.57 15.70 21.21
N LEU A 47 6.95 14.79 20.32
CA LEU A 47 6.02 14.15 19.38
C LEU A 47 5.41 12.88 20.00
N PRO A 48 4.12 12.58 19.74
CA PRO A 48 3.52 11.31 20.15
C PRO A 48 4.30 10.10 19.63
N ALA A 49 4.51 9.09 20.46
CA ALA A 49 5.35 7.92 20.12
C ALA A 49 4.67 6.89 19.21
N ASP A 50 3.39 7.09 18.91
CA ASP A 50 2.51 6.16 18.21
C ASP A 50 1.78 6.78 16.99
N GLU A 51 2.04 8.06 16.71
CA GLU A 51 1.42 8.77 15.59
C GLU A 51 2.43 9.18 14.52
N MET A 52 2.10 8.88 13.27
CA MET A 52 2.78 9.43 12.10
C MET A 52 2.35 10.88 11.88
N GLN A 53 3.30 11.76 11.59
CA GLN A 53 3.01 13.13 11.19
C GLN A 53 3.31 13.34 9.72
N LEU A 54 2.33 13.86 8.99
CA LEU A 54 2.49 14.32 7.61
C LEU A 54 2.40 15.84 7.63
N CYS A 55 3.54 16.51 7.48
CA CYS A 55 3.63 17.95 7.53
C CYS A 55 3.77 18.46 6.09
N PRO A 56 2.70 19.02 5.52
CA PRO A 56 2.83 19.68 4.24
C PRO A 56 3.61 20.99 4.39
N SER A 57 4.39 21.37 3.38
CA SER A 57 5.18 22.60 3.39
C SER A 57 5.35 23.15 1.97
N GLU A 58 5.54 24.46 1.84
CA GLU A 58 5.87 25.11 0.58
C GLU A 58 7.22 24.64 0.00
N TYR A 59 8.14 24.19 0.86
CA TYR A 59 9.43 23.61 0.47
C TYR A 59 9.32 22.11 0.12
N GLY A 60 8.11 21.57 0.07
CA GLY A 60 7.82 20.15 -0.16
C GLY A 60 7.50 19.38 1.13
N PRO A 61 6.77 18.26 1.06
CA PRO A 61 6.28 17.57 2.25
C PRO A 61 7.39 16.90 3.07
N VAL A 62 7.15 16.77 4.38
CA VAL A 62 7.91 15.90 5.29
C VAL A 62 6.98 14.94 6.02
N ALA A 63 7.38 13.69 6.13
CA ALA A 63 6.72 12.65 6.90
C ALA A 63 7.64 12.21 8.04
N ILE A 64 7.07 12.08 9.24
CA ILE A 64 7.78 11.71 10.46
C ILE A 64 7.11 10.47 11.04
N PHE A 65 7.85 9.37 11.07
CA PHE A 65 7.36 8.09 11.56
C PHE A 65 7.96 7.77 12.92
N PRO A 66 7.15 7.45 13.95
CA PRO A 66 7.65 6.89 15.19
C PRO A 66 8.31 5.54 14.95
N MET A 67 9.52 5.36 15.49
CA MET A 67 10.14 4.04 15.62
C MET A 67 10.27 3.62 17.09
N SER A 68 10.45 4.60 17.99
CA SER A 68 10.44 4.41 19.43
C SER A 68 10.06 5.74 20.13
N ALA A 69 10.16 5.80 21.46
CA ALA A 69 9.90 7.01 22.22
C ALA A 69 10.76 8.21 21.78
N THR A 70 12.00 7.96 21.37
CA THR A 70 12.98 9.01 21.00
C THR A 70 13.54 8.83 19.60
N ARG A 71 13.21 7.77 18.85
CA ARG A 71 13.71 7.57 17.48
C ARG A 71 12.61 7.79 16.45
N ARG A 72 12.94 8.57 15.42
CA ARG A 72 12.06 8.91 14.31
C ARG A 72 12.70 8.64 12.98
N ARG A 73 11.89 8.18 12.03
CA ARG A 73 12.23 8.12 10.62
C ARG A 73 11.64 9.31 9.90
N ILE A 74 12.51 10.11 9.29
CA ILE A 74 12.17 11.30 8.53
C ILE A 74 12.20 10.95 7.06
N VAL A 75 11.13 11.26 6.33
CA VAL A 75 11.06 11.15 4.88
C VAL A 75 10.69 12.51 4.30
N ALA A 76 11.51 13.06 3.42
CA ALA A 76 11.28 14.39 2.85
C ALA A 76 11.68 14.47 1.39
N THR A 77 11.05 15.37 0.63
CA THR A 77 11.49 15.70 -0.73
C THR A 77 12.68 16.66 -0.70
N VAL A 78 13.67 16.41 -1.54
CA VAL A 78 14.87 17.25 -1.70
C VAL A 78 15.11 17.51 -3.19
N GLU A 79 15.49 18.74 -3.52
CA GLU A 79 15.77 19.15 -4.89
C GLU A 79 17.21 18.82 -5.29
N ASN A 80 18.16 19.12 -4.39
CA ASN A 80 19.58 18.90 -4.62
C ASN A 80 20.07 17.76 -3.72
N VAL A 81 20.68 16.75 -4.36
CA VAL A 81 21.37 15.66 -3.68
C VAL A 81 22.85 15.98 -3.65
N GLU A 82 23.40 16.11 -2.46
CA GLU A 82 24.83 16.36 -2.23
C GLU A 82 25.42 15.21 -1.43
N GLY A 83 26.54 14.66 -1.93
CA GLY A 83 27.20 13.49 -1.35
C GLY A 83 26.42 12.19 -1.51
N ASP A 84 26.90 11.14 -0.83
CA ASP A 84 26.33 9.79 -0.93
C ASP A 84 25.12 9.59 0.00
N ALA A 85 25.08 10.31 1.13
CA ALA A 85 24.03 10.18 2.12
C ALA A 85 23.69 11.54 2.77
N PRO A 86 22.43 11.75 3.18
CA PRO A 86 22.04 12.99 3.85
C PRO A 86 22.73 13.20 5.20
N PRO A 87 23.40 14.34 5.43
CA PRO A 87 23.99 14.65 6.74
C PRO A 87 22.90 15.09 7.74
N LEU A 88 23.21 14.96 9.04
CA LEU A 88 22.28 15.35 10.12
C LEU A 88 21.85 16.82 10.01
N ASP A 89 22.75 17.71 9.60
CA ASP A 89 22.45 19.15 9.49
C ASP A 89 21.41 19.45 8.40
N LEU A 90 21.38 18.66 7.32
CA LEU A 90 20.33 18.76 6.30
C LEU A 90 18.97 18.33 6.89
N VAL A 91 18.96 17.25 7.69
CA VAL A 91 17.74 16.78 8.37
C VAL A 91 17.23 17.84 9.34
N ARG A 92 18.11 18.46 10.14
CA ARG A 92 17.77 19.57 11.03
C ARG A 92 17.17 20.74 10.29
N LYS A 93 17.78 21.15 9.17
CA LYS A 93 17.27 22.24 8.32
C LYS A 93 15.87 21.93 7.79
N ILE A 94 15.64 20.71 7.29
CA ILE A 94 14.34 20.26 6.79
C ILE A 94 13.28 20.28 7.90
N LEU A 95 13.61 19.74 9.07
CA LEU A 95 12.68 19.73 10.20
C LEU A 95 12.34 21.15 10.67
N ALA A 96 13.33 22.03 10.78
CA ALA A 96 13.11 23.42 11.18
C ALA A 96 12.24 24.21 10.17
N GLN A 97 12.36 23.91 8.87
CA GLN A 97 11.61 24.60 7.81
C GLN A 97 10.20 24.04 7.60
N ARG A 98 9.98 22.76 7.87
CA ARG A 98 8.80 22.04 7.35
C ARG A 98 7.99 21.31 8.41
N ALA A 99 8.56 21.05 9.58
CA ALA A 99 7.89 20.35 10.66
C ALA A 99 7.42 21.35 11.75
N PRO A 100 6.51 20.93 12.65
CA PRO A 100 6.05 21.78 13.75
C PRO A 100 7.21 22.31 14.60
N SER A 101 7.08 23.56 15.04
CA SER A 101 8.08 24.29 15.82
C SER A 101 8.35 23.63 17.18
N ALA A 102 9.29 22.67 17.24
CA ALA A 102 9.79 22.06 18.49
C ALA A 102 10.70 20.82 18.28
N ILE A 103 10.84 20.30 17.06
CA ILE A 103 11.51 19.01 16.84
C ILE A 103 13.02 19.23 16.73
N GLU A 104 13.74 18.75 17.74
CA GLU A 104 15.21 18.69 17.73
C GLU A 104 15.64 17.32 17.18
N ALA A 105 16.73 17.31 16.42
CA ALA A 105 17.36 16.09 15.93
C ALA A 105 18.80 16.02 16.45
N ASP A 106 19.04 15.11 17.39
CA ASP A 106 20.25 15.10 18.22
C ASP A 106 21.30 14.11 17.70
N GLY A 107 20.86 13.03 17.05
CA GLY A 107 21.73 11.98 16.51
C GLY A 107 21.21 11.40 15.20
N LEU A 108 22.12 10.99 14.32
CA LEU A 108 21.81 10.31 13.07
C LEU A 108 22.28 8.86 13.14
N HIS A 109 21.36 7.92 12.96
CA HIS A 109 21.67 6.48 12.93
C HIS A 109 21.90 5.99 11.51
N TRP A 110 21.09 6.44 10.58
CA TRP A 110 21.12 6.01 9.18
C TRP A 110 20.48 7.07 8.29
N SER A 111 21.00 7.24 7.08
CA SER A 111 20.36 8.06 6.07
C SER A 111 20.66 7.56 4.66
N SER A 112 19.74 7.83 3.73
CA SER A 112 19.91 7.54 2.32
C SER A 112 19.12 8.53 1.48
N TYR A 113 19.67 8.88 0.32
CA TYR A 113 18.88 9.43 -0.76
C TYR A 113 18.25 8.30 -1.57
N PHE A 114 17.09 8.55 -2.14
CA PHE A 114 16.47 7.64 -3.10
C PHE A 114 15.63 8.43 -4.10
N ARG A 115 15.57 7.92 -5.33
CA ARG A 115 14.71 8.45 -6.39
C ARG A 115 13.58 7.48 -6.63
N ILE A 116 12.44 8.04 -7.01
CA ILE A 116 11.20 7.27 -7.10
C ILE A 116 10.69 7.39 -8.51
N HIS A 117 10.46 6.24 -9.12
CA HIS A 117 9.81 6.14 -10.40
C HIS A 117 8.38 5.66 -10.14
N HIS A 118 7.38 6.25 -10.79
CA HIS A 118 6.07 5.60 -10.84
C HIS A 118 6.00 4.83 -12.14
N ARG A 119 6.04 3.51 -12.06
CA ARG A 119 6.04 2.64 -13.25
C ARG A 119 5.31 1.35 -12.94
N GLN A 120 4.70 0.75 -13.95
CA GLN A 120 4.14 -0.59 -13.87
C GLN A 120 4.31 -1.34 -15.19
N VAL A 121 4.35 -2.67 -15.14
CA VAL A 121 4.24 -3.50 -16.34
C VAL A 121 2.82 -3.44 -16.91
N ALA A 122 2.70 -3.52 -18.23
CA ALA A 122 1.40 -3.65 -18.89
C ALA A 122 0.71 -5.01 -18.64
N ARG A 123 1.49 -6.06 -18.30
CA ARG A 123 1.01 -7.41 -18.03
C ARG A 123 1.83 -8.07 -16.92
N LEU A 124 1.16 -8.75 -16.00
CA LEU A 124 1.82 -9.46 -14.88
C LEU A 124 2.17 -10.91 -15.22
N ARG A 125 1.77 -11.38 -16.40
CA ARG A 125 2.00 -12.73 -16.90
C ARG A 125 2.32 -12.68 -18.40
N GLU A 126 3.34 -13.44 -18.81
CA GLU A 126 3.64 -13.73 -20.20
C GLU A 126 3.96 -15.22 -20.34
N GLY A 127 3.01 -15.99 -20.87
CA GLY A 127 3.10 -17.45 -20.96
C GLY A 127 3.26 -18.13 -19.59
N ARG A 128 4.49 -18.57 -19.28
CA ARG A 128 4.85 -19.24 -18.01
C ARG A 128 5.61 -18.33 -17.04
N MET A 129 5.86 -17.09 -17.44
CA MET A 129 6.53 -16.09 -16.63
C MET A 129 5.50 -15.23 -15.89
N PHE A 130 5.79 -14.94 -14.64
CA PHE A 130 4.98 -14.08 -13.79
C PHE A 130 5.88 -12.98 -13.20
N ILE A 131 5.28 -11.85 -12.84
CA ILE A 131 5.98 -10.69 -12.30
C ILE A 131 5.14 -10.13 -11.16
N ALA A 132 5.77 -9.88 -10.02
CA ALA A 132 5.09 -9.42 -8.81
C ALA A 132 5.96 -8.44 -8.00
N GLY A 133 5.31 -7.65 -7.13
CA GLY A 133 5.98 -6.69 -6.26
C GLY A 133 6.72 -5.60 -7.04
N ASP A 134 7.87 -5.15 -6.54
CA ASP A 134 8.62 -4.04 -7.12
C ASP A 134 9.08 -4.29 -8.57
N ALA A 135 9.16 -5.55 -9.00
CA ALA A 135 9.42 -5.90 -10.40
C ALA A 135 8.23 -5.59 -11.32
N ALA A 136 7.01 -5.66 -10.79
CA ALA A 136 5.78 -5.36 -11.50
C ALA A 136 5.40 -3.89 -11.39
N HIS A 137 5.66 -3.24 -10.27
CA HIS A 137 5.22 -1.88 -10.02
C HIS A 137 6.08 -1.15 -9.00
N ILE A 138 6.26 0.15 -9.23
CA ILE A 138 6.96 1.06 -8.34
C ILE A 138 6.09 2.31 -8.23
N HIS A 139 5.93 2.85 -7.03
CA HIS A 139 5.08 4.02 -6.80
C HIS A 139 5.62 4.90 -5.68
N SER A 140 4.99 6.06 -5.48
CA SER A 140 5.35 6.97 -4.41
C SER A 140 5.21 6.29 -3.04
N PRO A 141 6.16 6.49 -2.12
CA PRO A 141 6.15 5.92 -0.77
C PRO A 141 5.14 6.63 0.11
N PHE A 142 4.62 7.79 -0.33
CA PHE A 142 3.48 8.46 0.29
C PHE A 142 2.26 7.54 0.24
N GLY A 143 2.08 6.76 1.29
CA GLY A 143 1.05 5.72 1.45
C GLY A 143 1.55 4.42 2.08
N GLY A 144 2.86 4.14 2.05
CA GLY A 144 3.44 2.94 2.68
C GLY A 144 2.93 1.60 2.10
N GLN A 145 2.50 1.60 0.83
CA GLN A 145 1.76 0.47 0.25
C GLN A 145 2.65 -0.56 -0.46
N GLY A 146 3.84 -0.20 -0.98
CA GLY A 146 4.59 -1.04 -1.93
C GLY A 146 4.83 -2.48 -1.46
N MET A 147 5.36 -2.64 -0.24
CA MET A 147 5.57 -3.97 0.34
C MET A 147 4.25 -4.73 0.53
N ASN A 148 3.19 -4.06 0.98
CA ASN A 148 1.88 -4.69 1.19
C ASN A 148 1.25 -5.11 -0.15
N THR A 149 1.30 -4.25 -1.16
CA THR A 149 0.80 -4.53 -2.51
C THR A 149 1.54 -5.73 -3.11
N GLY A 150 2.88 -5.76 -2.99
CA GLY A 150 3.69 -6.88 -3.46
C GLY A 150 3.39 -8.20 -2.75
N LEU A 151 3.20 -8.18 -1.43
CA LEU A 151 2.74 -9.36 -0.68
C LEU A 151 1.36 -9.82 -1.14
N HIS A 152 0.44 -8.90 -1.40
CA HIS A 152 -0.88 -9.21 -1.93
C HIS A 152 -0.83 -9.80 -3.34
N ASP A 153 0.13 -9.39 -4.18
CA ASP A 153 0.33 -9.99 -5.51
C ASP A 153 0.71 -11.46 -5.38
N ILE A 154 1.69 -11.78 -4.52
CA ILE A 154 2.13 -13.15 -4.29
C ILE A 154 1.03 -13.99 -3.65
N TRP A 155 0.31 -13.42 -2.69
CA TRP A 155 -0.83 -14.08 -2.06
C TRP A 155 -1.92 -14.44 -3.07
N ASN A 156 -2.18 -13.55 -4.04
CA ASN A 156 -3.12 -13.82 -5.12
C ASN A 156 -2.62 -14.92 -6.07
N LEU A 157 -1.33 -14.93 -6.40
CA LEU A 157 -0.74 -15.82 -7.40
C LEU A 157 -0.50 -17.25 -6.91
N VAL A 158 0.02 -17.42 -5.69
CA VAL A 158 0.58 -18.69 -5.21
C VAL A 158 -0.41 -19.86 -5.29
N TRP A 159 -1.65 -19.67 -4.83
CA TRP A 159 -2.63 -20.75 -4.82
C TRP A 159 -3.16 -21.09 -6.23
N LYS A 160 -3.24 -20.09 -7.12
CA LYS A 160 -3.62 -20.29 -8.53
C LYS A 160 -2.57 -21.13 -9.24
N LEU A 161 -1.30 -20.81 -8.98
CA LEU A 161 -0.16 -21.54 -9.52
C LEU A 161 -0.10 -22.97 -8.98
N ASP A 162 -0.30 -23.19 -7.69
CA ASP A 162 -0.35 -24.53 -7.08
C ASP A 162 -1.43 -25.41 -7.70
N LEU A 163 -2.66 -24.89 -7.87
CA LEU A 163 -3.75 -25.62 -8.51
C LEU A 163 -3.44 -25.95 -9.98
N PHE A 164 -2.88 -25.00 -10.73
CA PHE A 164 -2.50 -25.24 -12.12
C PHE A 164 -1.42 -26.31 -12.24
N LEU A 165 -0.37 -26.26 -11.41
CA LEU A 165 0.73 -27.24 -11.41
C LEU A 165 0.24 -28.65 -11.04
N LYS A 166 -0.80 -28.75 -10.20
CA LYS A 166 -1.46 -30.03 -9.84
C LYS A 166 -2.46 -30.51 -10.89
N GLY A 167 -2.61 -29.82 -12.03
CA GLY A 167 -3.58 -30.17 -13.07
C GLY A 167 -5.04 -29.92 -12.67
N ARG A 168 -5.26 -29.11 -11.63
CA ARG A 168 -6.59 -28.78 -11.08
C ARG A 168 -7.06 -27.36 -11.40
N GLY A 169 -6.19 -26.54 -11.99
CA GLY A 169 -6.45 -25.16 -12.38
C GLY A 169 -6.46 -24.99 -13.90
N SER A 170 -7.36 -24.16 -14.42
CA SER A 170 -7.42 -23.79 -15.84
C SER A 170 -6.40 -22.70 -16.18
N GLN A 171 -6.19 -22.45 -17.48
CA GLN A 171 -5.42 -21.28 -17.93
C GLN A 171 -6.09 -19.97 -17.50
N GLU A 172 -7.43 -19.91 -17.58
CA GLU A 172 -8.24 -18.78 -17.13
C GLU A 172 -8.04 -18.46 -15.64
N LEU A 173 -7.85 -19.49 -14.79
CA LEU A 173 -7.49 -19.29 -13.39
C LEU A 173 -6.16 -18.55 -13.25
N LEU A 174 -5.14 -18.87 -14.05
CA LEU A 174 -3.87 -18.16 -14.02
C LEU A 174 -3.97 -16.76 -14.65
N ASP A 175 -4.72 -16.61 -15.73
CA ASP A 175 -4.93 -15.31 -16.39
C ASP A 175 -5.64 -14.31 -15.48
N SER A 176 -6.50 -14.81 -14.58
CA SER A 176 -7.16 -13.97 -13.58
C SER A 176 -6.18 -13.19 -12.69
N TYR A 177 -4.94 -13.66 -12.52
CA TYR A 177 -3.92 -12.92 -11.74
C TYR A 177 -3.68 -11.53 -12.32
N SER A 178 -3.45 -11.44 -13.64
CA SER A 178 -3.17 -10.16 -14.29
C SER A 178 -4.41 -9.26 -14.29
N SER A 179 -5.60 -9.82 -14.57
CA SER A 179 -6.84 -9.05 -14.60
C SER A 179 -7.28 -8.54 -13.22
N GLU A 180 -6.94 -9.26 -12.15
CA GLU A 180 -7.28 -8.87 -10.78
C GLU A 180 -6.31 -7.86 -10.19
N ARG A 181 -5.01 -8.03 -10.42
CA ARG A 181 -3.97 -7.24 -9.74
C ARG A 181 -3.59 -5.95 -10.47
N LEU A 182 -3.61 -5.93 -11.81
CA LEU A 182 -3.31 -4.70 -12.56
C LEU A 182 -4.22 -3.51 -12.18
N PRO A 183 -5.56 -3.67 -12.05
CA PRO A 183 -6.41 -2.57 -11.63
C PRO A 183 -6.08 -2.06 -10.23
N VAL A 184 -5.70 -2.95 -9.30
CA VAL A 184 -5.29 -2.58 -7.94
C VAL A 184 -3.99 -1.77 -7.98
N ILE A 185 -2.99 -2.25 -8.70
CA ILE A 185 -1.68 -1.60 -8.85
C ILE A 185 -1.85 -0.20 -9.45
N LYS A 186 -2.57 -0.09 -10.58
CA LYS A 186 -2.86 1.18 -11.23
C LYS A 186 -3.51 2.18 -10.27
N ASN A 187 -4.48 1.69 -9.51
CA ASN A 187 -5.24 2.49 -8.58
C ASN A 187 -4.41 2.95 -7.36
N VAL A 188 -3.43 2.15 -6.90
CA VAL A 188 -2.42 2.56 -5.90
C VAL A 188 -1.50 3.63 -6.49
N ILE A 189 -0.99 3.44 -7.70
CA ILE A 189 -0.12 4.42 -8.38
C ILE A 189 -0.84 5.77 -8.53
N GLU A 190 -2.06 5.78 -9.08
CA GLU A 190 -2.83 7.02 -9.31
C GLU A 190 -3.12 7.76 -8.01
N THR A 191 -3.42 7.02 -6.92
CA THR A 191 -3.76 7.63 -5.63
C THR A 191 -2.54 8.18 -4.92
N THR A 192 -1.44 7.43 -4.91
CA THR A 192 -0.19 7.88 -4.28
C THR A 192 0.41 9.07 -5.04
N ASP A 193 0.27 9.12 -6.36
CA ASP A 193 0.64 10.28 -7.19
C ASP A 193 -0.21 11.51 -6.87
N LEU A 194 -1.53 11.36 -6.83
CA LEU A 194 -2.43 12.46 -6.46
C LEU A 194 -2.13 13.00 -5.06
N LEU A 195 -1.92 12.12 -4.07
CA LEU A 195 -1.55 12.51 -2.71
C LEU A 195 -0.23 13.27 -2.68
N THR A 196 0.77 12.78 -3.41
CA THR A 196 2.08 13.44 -3.50
C THR A 196 1.97 14.85 -4.08
N LYS A 197 1.19 15.01 -5.17
CA LYS A 197 0.95 16.31 -5.82
C LYS A 197 0.22 17.30 -4.92
N ILE A 198 -0.81 16.84 -4.21
CA ILE A 198 -1.57 17.68 -3.24
C ILE A 198 -0.64 18.14 -2.11
N MET A 199 0.16 17.24 -1.56
CA MET A 199 1.06 17.55 -0.45
C MET A 199 2.22 18.46 -0.85
N GLY A 200 2.71 18.36 -2.09
CA GLY A 200 3.81 19.16 -2.63
C GLY A 200 3.41 20.35 -3.51
N THR A 201 2.15 20.80 -3.47
CA THR A 201 1.70 21.90 -4.34
C THR A 201 2.41 23.23 -4.02
N PRO A 202 3.07 23.89 -5.00
CA PRO A 202 3.78 25.16 -4.77
C PRO A 202 2.88 26.40 -4.78
N HIS A 203 1.62 26.26 -5.23
CA HIS A 203 0.69 27.39 -5.39
C HIS A 203 0.05 27.79 -4.05
N ARG A 204 0.30 29.03 -3.59
CA ARG A 204 -0.13 29.54 -2.26
C ARG A 204 -1.63 29.42 -1.98
N PHE A 205 -2.49 29.68 -2.97
CA PHE A 205 -3.94 29.51 -2.79
C PHE A 205 -4.33 28.04 -2.62
N ALA A 206 -3.68 27.14 -3.35
CA ALA A 206 -3.95 25.71 -3.24
C ALA A 206 -3.44 25.14 -1.91
N GLN A 207 -2.33 25.68 -1.38
CA GLN A 207 -1.87 25.40 -0.02
C GLN A 207 -2.90 25.86 1.02
N ALA A 208 -3.39 27.10 0.94
CA ALA A 208 -4.40 27.61 1.87
C ALA A 208 -5.69 26.77 1.84
N LEU A 209 -6.15 26.38 0.64
CA LEU A 209 -7.29 25.49 0.49
C LEU A 209 -7.03 24.13 1.12
N ARG A 210 -5.88 23.50 0.83
CA ARG A 210 -5.46 22.22 1.41
C ARG A 210 -5.42 22.28 2.94
N ASP A 211 -4.76 23.29 3.49
CA ASP A 211 -4.52 23.44 4.93
C ASP A 211 -5.82 23.74 5.69
N THR A 212 -6.82 24.30 5.01
CA THR A 212 -8.17 24.49 5.57
C THR A 212 -9.04 23.24 5.42
N VAL A 213 -9.03 22.61 4.24
CA VAL A 213 -9.96 21.53 3.90
C VAL A 213 -9.53 20.18 4.47
N ILE A 214 -8.24 19.84 4.43
CA ILE A 214 -7.75 18.54 4.93
C ILE A 214 -8.09 18.31 6.40
N PRO A 215 -7.88 19.26 7.34
CA PRO A 215 -8.26 19.07 8.73
C PRO A 215 -9.77 18.89 8.94
N ILE A 216 -10.59 19.57 8.15
CA ILE A 216 -12.05 19.46 8.23
C ILE A 216 -12.50 18.07 7.74
N VAL A 217 -12.05 17.68 6.55
CA VAL A 217 -12.44 16.42 5.91
C VAL A 217 -11.88 15.21 6.67
N SER A 218 -10.66 15.29 7.18
CA SER A 218 -10.02 14.21 7.96
C SER A 218 -10.73 13.89 9.28
N ARG A 219 -11.58 14.80 9.79
CA ARG A 219 -12.41 14.56 10.98
C ARG A 219 -13.72 13.83 10.68
N LEU A 220 -14.10 13.69 9.40
CA LEU A 220 -15.33 13.00 9.00
C LEU A 220 -15.13 11.49 9.07
N ALA A 221 -15.93 10.79 9.89
CA ALA A 221 -15.84 9.35 10.06
C ALA A 221 -15.91 8.53 8.74
N PRO A 222 -16.77 8.88 7.75
CA PRO A 222 -16.77 8.19 6.45
C PRO A 222 -15.44 8.32 5.70
N PHE A 223 -14.82 9.51 5.77
CA PHE A 223 -13.52 9.74 5.14
C PHE A 223 -12.42 8.94 5.84
N GLN A 224 -12.38 8.95 7.17
CA GLN A 224 -11.43 8.15 7.94
C GLN A 224 -11.53 6.66 7.61
N HIS A 225 -12.76 6.11 7.56
CA HIS A 225 -12.98 4.72 7.21
C HIS A 225 -12.51 4.40 5.78
N ALA A 226 -12.87 5.25 4.81
CA ALA A 226 -12.43 5.09 3.43
C ALA A 226 -10.90 5.17 3.32
N PHE A 227 -10.27 6.14 3.98
CA PHE A 227 -8.83 6.33 3.97
C PHE A 227 -8.09 5.14 4.59
N VAL A 228 -8.54 4.64 5.74
CA VAL A 228 -7.97 3.45 6.39
C VAL A 228 -8.14 2.21 5.51
N GLN A 229 -9.33 1.95 4.97
CA GLN A 229 -9.56 0.81 4.08
C GLN A 229 -8.70 0.86 2.81
N ARG A 230 -8.39 2.06 2.35
CA ARG A 230 -7.57 2.30 1.16
C ARG A 230 -6.09 2.07 1.43
N LEU A 231 -5.54 2.69 2.47
CA LEU A 231 -4.14 2.51 2.85
C LEU A 231 -3.82 1.07 3.26
N SER A 232 -4.74 0.43 3.99
CA SER A 232 -4.59 -0.97 4.41
C SER A 232 -4.91 -1.98 3.30
N GLU A 233 -5.38 -1.52 2.13
CA GLU A 233 -5.83 -2.36 1.01
C GLU A 233 -6.94 -3.36 1.36
N LEU A 234 -7.61 -3.20 2.51
CA LEU A 234 -8.67 -4.12 2.95
C LEU A 234 -9.97 -3.94 2.15
N GLY A 235 -10.12 -2.80 1.46
CA GLY A 235 -11.27 -2.50 0.61
C GLY A 235 -11.19 -3.07 -0.81
N ILE A 236 -10.13 -3.80 -1.18
CA ILE A 236 -9.98 -4.36 -2.52
C ILE A 236 -11.13 -5.33 -2.83
N ALA A 237 -11.67 -5.19 -4.04
CA ALA A 237 -12.68 -6.08 -4.58
C ALA A 237 -12.29 -6.50 -6.01
N TYR A 238 -12.39 -7.79 -6.31
CA TYR A 238 -12.07 -8.36 -7.63
C TYR A 238 -13.33 -8.50 -8.49
N GLN A 239 -14.14 -7.45 -8.55
CA GLN A 239 -15.35 -7.43 -9.38
C GLN A 239 -14.95 -7.53 -10.87
N GLY A 240 -15.60 -8.44 -11.60
CA GLY A 240 -15.30 -8.66 -13.02
C GLY A 240 -14.11 -9.60 -13.29
N SER A 241 -13.53 -10.20 -12.24
CA SER A 241 -12.60 -11.31 -12.43
C SER A 241 -13.34 -12.52 -13.01
N PRO A 242 -12.73 -13.28 -13.94
CA PRO A 242 -13.36 -14.47 -14.53
C PRO A 242 -13.63 -15.58 -13.51
N ILE A 243 -12.99 -15.53 -12.34
CA ILE A 243 -13.12 -16.56 -11.30
C ILE A 243 -13.92 -16.10 -10.07
N VAL A 244 -14.45 -14.87 -10.08
CA VAL A 244 -15.15 -14.28 -8.94
C VAL A 244 -16.59 -13.96 -9.30
N GLU A 245 -17.51 -14.60 -8.57
CA GLU A 245 -18.93 -14.29 -8.67
C GLU A 245 -19.31 -13.11 -7.77
N GLY A 246 -20.20 -12.25 -8.26
CA GLY A 246 -20.77 -11.14 -7.50
C GLY A 246 -19.79 -9.98 -7.26
N PRO A 247 -19.86 -9.31 -6.10
CA PRO A 247 -19.16 -8.04 -5.88
C PRO A 247 -17.65 -8.20 -5.63
N GLY A 248 -17.15 -9.44 -5.48
CA GLY A 248 -15.72 -9.73 -5.30
C GLY A 248 -15.05 -9.10 -4.08
N LYS A 249 -15.83 -8.63 -3.10
CA LYS A 249 -15.32 -8.02 -1.86
C LYS A 249 -14.72 -9.09 -0.96
N ARG A 250 -13.65 -8.72 -0.26
CA ARG A 250 -13.08 -9.57 0.79
C ARG A 250 -14.12 -9.90 1.86
N ILE A 251 -14.23 -11.18 2.21
CA ILE A 251 -15.09 -11.65 3.29
C ILE A 251 -14.31 -11.52 4.61
N SER A 252 -14.80 -10.68 5.54
CA SER A 252 -14.22 -10.60 6.90
C SER A 252 -14.35 -11.95 7.62
N MET A 253 -13.42 -12.32 8.51
CA MET A 253 -13.52 -13.60 9.26
C MET A 253 -14.85 -13.76 10.02
N ILE A 254 -15.43 -12.66 10.53
CA ILE A 254 -16.75 -12.67 11.20
C ILE A 254 -17.87 -13.04 10.22
N HIS A 255 -17.78 -12.56 8.97
CA HIS A 255 -18.70 -12.93 7.90
C HIS A 255 -18.39 -14.31 7.32
N TYR A 256 -17.14 -14.79 7.38
CA TYR A 256 -16.76 -16.13 6.94
C TYR A 256 -17.30 -17.20 7.89
N GLU A 257 -17.19 -16.99 9.21
CA GLU A 257 -17.86 -17.80 10.23
C GLU A 257 -19.38 -17.81 10.02
N ARG A 258 -20.00 -16.64 9.81
CA ARG A 258 -21.45 -16.56 9.50
C ARG A 258 -21.83 -17.16 8.15
N ALA A 259 -20.99 -17.06 7.13
CA ALA A 259 -21.22 -17.63 5.81
C ALA A 259 -21.01 -19.14 5.82
N LYS A 260 -20.04 -19.66 6.59
CA LYS A 260 -19.92 -21.08 6.92
C LYS A 260 -21.13 -21.55 7.72
N VAL A 261 -21.57 -20.80 8.73
CA VAL A 261 -22.79 -21.12 9.48
C VAL A 261 -24.01 -21.03 8.58
N SER A 262 -24.09 -20.13 7.61
CA SER A 262 -25.20 -19.99 6.66
C SER A 262 -25.19 -21.08 5.60
N ALA A 263 -24.03 -21.44 5.04
CA ALA A 263 -23.85 -22.53 4.10
C ALA A 263 -24.07 -23.88 4.79
N ALA A 264 -23.47 -24.08 5.97
CA ALA A 264 -23.75 -25.21 6.84
C ALA A 264 -25.21 -25.21 7.28
N ALA A 265 -25.84 -24.06 7.58
CA ALA A 265 -27.25 -23.96 7.88
C ALA A 265 -28.13 -24.19 6.65
N SER A 266 -27.66 -23.93 5.43
CA SER A 266 -28.41 -24.23 4.20
C SER A 266 -28.37 -25.73 3.92
N SER A 267 -27.20 -26.37 4.12
CA SER A 267 -27.04 -27.82 4.16
C SER A 267 -27.84 -28.44 5.33
N PHE A 268 -27.90 -27.76 6.47
CA PHE A 268 -28.66 -28.16 7.65
C PHE A 268 -30.16 -27.93 7.44
N PHE A 269 -30.62 -26.89 6.72
CA PHE A 269 -32.03 -26.62 6.43
C PHE A 269 -32.57 -27.59 5.37
N LEU A 270 -31.74 -28.01 4.41
CA LEU A 270 -32.02 -29.16 3.55
C LEU A 270 -32.16 -30.45 4.38
N ALA A 271 -31.30 -30.65 5.39
CA ALA A 271 -31.37 -31.81 6.29
C ALA A 271 -32.48 -31.71 7.37
N THR A 272 -32.92 -30.52 7.75
CA THR A 272 -33.83 -30.27 8.91
C THR A 272 -35.23 -29.80 8.53
N LYS A 273 -35.61 -29.88 7.24
CA LYS A 273 -37.02 -30.03 6.86
C LYS A 273 -37.69 -31.23 7.55
N GLN A 274 -36.91 -32.11 8.18
CA GLN A 274 -37.35 -33.21 9.03
C GLN A 274 -37.52 -32.93 10.53
N ARG A 275 -37.11 -31.79 11.12
CA ARG A 275 -37.34 -31.53 12.57
C ARG A 275 -37.06 -30.08 12.99
N ARG A 276 -38.04 -29.45 13.65
CA ARG A 276 -37.95 -28.17 14.39
C ARG A 276 -38.73 -28.31 15.71
N PRO A 277 -38.62 -27.40 16.70
CA PRO A 277 -37.48 -26.52 17.11
C PRO A 277 -37.36 -26.29 18.67
N ARG A 278 -36.34 -25.54 19.16
CA ARG A 278 -36.49 -24.26 19.92
C ARG A 278 -35.19 -23.57 20.41
N LYS A 279 -35.12 -22.26 20.09
CA LYS A 279 -34.41 -21.03 20.57
C LYS A 279 -33.54 -20.99 21.85
N LYS A 280 -32.48 -20.16 21.83
CA LYS A 280 -32.36 -18.87 22.59
C LYS A 280 -31.12 -18.03 22.18
N GLN A 281 -31.07 -16.80 22.69
CA GLN A 281 -30.54 -15.54 22.14
C GLN A 281 -29.59 -14.85 23.14
N ARG A 282 -28.63 -14.01 22.69
CA ARG A 282 -27.97 -12.80 23.31
C ARG A 282 -26.54 -12.60 22.75
N SER A 283 -25.83 -11.46 22.79
CA SER A 283 -26.05 -9.99 22.71
C SER A 283 -24.69 -9.29 23.02
N ASN A 284 -24.29 -8.29 22.20
CA ASN A 284 -23.33 -7.15 22.42
C ASN A 284 -21.83 -7.41 22.74
N SER A 285 -20.82 -6.53 22.50
CA SER A 285 -20.72 -5.08 22.19
C SER A 285 -19.43 -4.69 21.41
N LEU A 286 -19.42 -3.48 20.82
CA LEU A 286 -18.31 -2.81 20.09
C LEU A 286 -17.49 -1.86 20.98
N HIS A 287 -16.20 -1.65 20.68
CA HIS A 287 -15.35 -0.59 21.23
C HIS A 287 -15.06 0.51 20.18
N HIS A 288 -15.07 1.78 20.64
CA HIS A 288 -14.88 3.01 19.85
C HIS A 288 -13.43 3.51 19.84
N PHE A 289 -13.01 4.09 18.72
CA PHE A 289 -11.81 4.92 18.52
C PHE A 289 -12.22 6.42 18.56
N ARG A 290 -11.36 7.31 19.09
CA ARG A 290 -11.58 8.76 19.15
C ARG A 290 -10.31 9.50 18.74
N VAL A 291 -10.44 10.47 17.83
CA VAL A 291 -9.38 11.38 17.39
C VAL A 291 -9.70 12.77 17.95
N LEU A 292 -8.75 13.39 18.64
CA LEU A 292 -8.80 14.78 19.09
C LEU A 292 -7.54 15.48 18.57
N LEU A 293 -7.72 16.64 17.95
CA LEU A 293 -6.62 17.52 17.51
C LEU A 293 -6.82 18.88 18.17
N SER A 294 -5.77 19.33 18.86
CA SER A 294 -5.53 20.72 19.25
C SER A 294 -5.13 21.57 18.04
#